data_AF-U5VPR5-F1
#
_entry.id   AF-U5VPR5-F1
#
_cell.length_a   1.000
_cell.length_b   1.000
_cell.length_c   1.000
_cell.angle_alpha   90.00
_cell.angle_beta   90.00
_cell.angle_gamma   90.00
#
_symmetry.space_group_name_H-M   'P 1'
#
loop_
_entity.id
_entity.type
_entity.pdbx_description
1 polymer ?
#
loop_
_entity_poly.entity_id
_entity_poly.type
_entity_poly.pdbx_seq_one_letter_code
_entity_poly.pdbx_strand_id
1 'polypeptide(L)'
;MSSYRFDFTQADATLTDMNQINTRIKTALSDMESSVERTLQEWTGAAQTQYYASKAAWNQAANEMTIYLEQARNTLLQISDNYGTTEQRHAQIWNDVRGG
;
A
#
# COMPACT_ATOMS: atom_id res chain seq x y z
N MET A 1 19.83 9.98 24.73
CA MET A 1 18.57 9.57 24.11
C MET A 1 18.83 9.35 22.64
N SER A 2 18.73 8.12 22.15
CA SER A 2 18.80 7.86 20.71
C SER A 2 17.61 8.55 20.05
N SER A 3 17.86 9.58 19.25
CA SER A 3 16.82 10.21 18.43
C SER A 3 16.34 9.19 17.42
N TYR A 4 15.19 8.57 17.69
CA TYR A 4 14.54 7.68 16.74
C TYR A 4 13.91 8.57 15.66
N ARG A 5 14.67 8.86 14.61
CA ARG A 5 14.19 9.66 13.48
C ARG A 5 13.54 8.71 12.48
N PHE A 6 12.25 8.90 12.24
CA PHE A 6 11.54 8.15 11.19
C PHE A 6 12.10 8.51 9.81
N ASP A 7 12.44 7.51 9.00
CA ASP A 7 12.93 7.71 7.63
C ASP A 7 11.75 7.72 6.65
N PHE A 8 11.26 8.93 6.35
CA PHE A 8 10.16 9.13 5.43
C PHE A 8 10.52 8.76 3.98
N THR A 9 11.80 8.88 3.59
CA THR A 9 12.25 8.55 2.24
C THR A 9 12.19 7.05 2.01
N GLN A 10 12.67 6.26 2.97
CA GLN A 10 12.59 4.79 2.89
C GLN A 10 11.13 4.29 2.93
N ALA A 11 10.28 4.94 3.73
CA ALA A 11 8.87 4.58 3.83
C ALA A 11 8.13 4.85 2.49
N ASP A 12 8.34 6.01 1.87
CA ASP A 12 7.74 6.35 0.57
C ASP A 12 8.23 5.43 -0.57
N ALA A 13 9.53 5.10 -0.58
CA ALA A 13 10.09 4.13 -1.52
C ALA A 13 9.41 2.76 -1.39
N THR A 14 9.20 2.29 -0.15
CA THR A 14 8.53 1.01 0.13
C THR A 14 7.08 1.01 -0.38
N LEU A 15 6.32 2.09 -0.14
CA LEU A 15 4.95 2.20 -0.67
C LEU A 15 4.91 2.22 -2.19
N THR A 16 5.87 2.89 -2.82
CA THR A 16 6.00 2.90 -4.28
C THR A 16 6.26 1.50 -4.83
N ASP A 17 7.20 0.76 -4.23
CA ASP A 17 7.51 -0.62 -4.62
C ASP A 17 6.29 -1.54 -4.44
N MET A 18 5.58 -1.43 -3.32
CA MET A 18 4.37 -2.21 -3.08
C MET A 18 3.27 -1.90 -4.09
N ASN A 19 3.10 -0.64 -4.48
CA ASN A 19 2.15 -0.28 -5.53
C ASN A 19 2.53 -0.90 -6.89
N GLN A 20 3.82 -0.88 -7.25
CA GLN A 20 4.30 -1.54 -8.47
C GLN A 20 4.07 -3.05 -8.44
N ILE A 21 4.31 -3.70 -7.29
CA ILE A 21 4.03 -5.13 -7.10
C ILE A 21 2.53 -5.40 -7.27
N ASN A 22 1.66 -4.57 -6.68
CA ASN A 22 0.21 -4.72 -6.83
C ASN A 22 -0.25 -4.58 -8.29
N THR A 23 0.33 -3.64 -9.06
CA THR A 23 0.09 -3.54 -10.50
C THR A 23 0.48 -4.83 -11.23
N ARG A 24 1.67 -5.38 -10.94
CA ARG A 24 2.12 -6.64 -11.54
C ARG A 24 1.22 -7.82 -11.19
N ILE A 25 0.71 -7.88 -9.95
CA ILE A 25 -0.27 -8.90 -9.53
C ILE A 25 -1.53 -8.79 -10.37
N LYS A 26 -2.09 -7.58 -10.53
CA LYS A 26 -3.30 -7.35 -11.35
C LYS A 26 -3.10 -7.77 -12.80
N THR A 27 -1.94 -7.45 -13.39
CA THR A 27 -1.59 -7.91 -14.75
C THR A 27 -1.52 -9.43 -14.83
N ALA A 28 -0.81 -10.08 -13.91
CA ALA A 28 -0.68 -11.54 -13.90
C ALA A 28 -2.03 -12.25 -13.73
N LEU A 29 -2.92 -11.70 -12.89
CA LEU A 29 -4.29 -12.19 -12.75
C LEU A 29 -5.07 -12.03 -14.06
N SER A 30 -5.01 -10.87 -14.71
CA SER A 30 -5.67 -10.63 -16.01
C SER A 30 -5.18 -11.57 -17.10
N ASP A 31 -3.86 -11.83 -17.17
CA ASP A 31 -3.26 -12.74 -18.14
C ASP A 31 -3.70 -14.19 -17.89
N MET A 32 -3.69 -14.61 -16.62
CA MET A 32 -4.17 -15.92 -16.21
C MET A 32 -5.65 -16.10 -16.53
N GLU A 33 -6.49 -15.12 -16.18
CA GLU A 33 -7.93 -15.14 -16.49
C GLU A 33 -8.16 -15.29 -18.00
N SER A 34 -7.46 -14.49 -18.81
CA SER A 34 -7.53 -14.56 -20.28
C SER A 34 -7.11 -15.94 -20.83
N SER A 35 -6.17 -16.62 -20.17
CA SER A 35 -5.73 -17.96 -20.57
C SER A 35 -6.74 -19.03 -20.15
N VAL A 36 -7.23 -18.96 -18.92
CA VAL A 36 -8.14 -19.98 -18.35
C VAL A 36 -9.50 -19.90 -19.03
N GLU A 37 -10.06 -18.70 -19.22
CA GLU A 37 -11.40 -18.49 -19.78
C GLU A 37 -11.56 -19.06 -21.19
N ARG A 38 -10.47 -19.21 -21.97
CA ARG A 38 -10.50 -19.87 -23.29
C ARG A 38 -10.88 -21.35 -23.22
N THR A 39 -10.49 -22.04 -22.15
CA THR A 39 -10.74 -23.48 -21.97
C THR A 39 -11.79 -23.77 -20.90
N LEU A 40 -12.25 -22.74 -20.18
CA LEU A 40 -13.12 -22.89 -19.02
C LEU A 40 -14.43 -23.62 -19.35
N GLN A 41 -14.97 -23.42 -20.56
CA GLN A 41 -16.19 -24.11 -21.02
C GLN A 41 -16.02 -25.63 -21.13
N GLU A 42 -14.79 -26.11 -21.32
CA GLU A 42 -14.45 -27.54 -21.43
C GLU A 42 -14.24 -28.19 -20.06
N TRP A 43 -14.14 -27.39 -19.00
CA TRP A 43 -13.92 -27.89 -17.65
C TRP A 43 -15.21 -28.46 -17.06
N THR A 44 -15.06 -29.37 -16.11
CA THR A 44 -16.20 -29.91 -15.36
C THR A 44 -16.82 -28.84 -14.46
N GLY A 45 -18.12 -28.93 -14.19
CA GLY A 45 -18.86 -27.89 -13.45
C GLY A 45 -18.26 -27.54 -12.08
N ALA A 46 -17.74 -28.52 -11.33
CA ALA A 46 -17.08 -28.27 -10.05
C ALA A 46 -15.80 -27.43 -10.19
N ALA A 47 -15.00 -27.68 -11.24
CA ALA A 47 -13.78 -26.91 -11.50
C ALA A 47 -14.12 -25.47 -11.95
N GLN A 48 -15.17 -25.29 -12.75
CA GLN A 48 -15.66 -23.96 -13.12
C GLN A 48 -16.11 -23.17 -11.89
N THR A 49 -16.91 -23.77 -11.01
CA THR A 49 -17.36 -23.12 -9.77
C THR A 49 -16.18 -22.71 -8.89
N GLN A 50 -15.20 -23.61 -8.70
CA GLN A 50 -14.02 -23.30 -7.91
C GLN A 50 -13.19 -22.17 -8.53
N TYR A 51 -13.03 -22.17 -9.86
CA TYR A 51 -12.35 -21.09 -10.57
C TYR A 51 -13.02 -19.73 -10.30
N TYR A 52 -14.35 -19.63 -10.45
CA TYR A 52 -15.04 -18.36 -10.19
C TYR A 52 -14.91 -17.89 -8.74
N ALA A 53 -14.97 -18.81 -7.76
CA ALA A 53 -14.74 -18.49 -6.36
C ALA A 53 -13.32 -17.96 -6.11
N SER A 54 -12.31 -18.64 -6.66
CA SER A 54 -10.92 -18.22 -6.57
C SER A 54 -10.67 -16.88 -7.27
N LYS A 55 -11.23 -16.69 -8.47
CA LYS A 55 -11.19 -15.42 -9.23
C LYS A 55 -11.74 -14.25 -8.41
N ALA A 56 -12.89 -14.43 -7.76
CA ALA A 56 -13.46 -13.40 -6.89
C ALA A 56 -12.52 -13.05 -5.72
N ALA A 57 -11.96 -14.06 -5.05
CA ALA A 57 -11.06 -13.87 -3.91
C ALA A 57 -9.75 -13.14 -4.30
N TRP A 58 -9.15 -13.52 -5.44
CA TRP A 58 -7.93 -12.86 -5.93
C TRP A 58 -8.17 -11.39 -6.30
N ASN A 59 -9.27 -11.12 -6.99
CA ASN A 59 -9.65 -9.75 -7.37
C ASN A 59 -9.95 -8.90 -6.14
N GLN A 60 -10.62 -9.46 -5.14
CA GLN A 60 -10.84 -8.78 -3.86
C GLN A 60 -9.51 -8.42 -3.18
N ALA A 61 -8.61 -9.38 -3.03
CA ALA A 61 -7.32 -9.15 -2.36
C ALA A 61 -6.46 -8.09 -3.08
N ALA A 62 -6.43 -8.10 -4.42
CA ALA A 62 -5.70 -7.10 -5.21
C ALA A 62 -6.31 -5.68 -5.08
N ASN A 63 -7.61 -5.58 -4.85
CA ASN A 63 -8.28 -4.31 -4.59
C ASN A 63 -8.03 -3.82 -3.17
N GLU A 64 -8.12 -4.69 -2.17
CA GLU A 64 -7.81 -4.38 -0.76
C GLU A 64 -6.39 -3.85 -0.60
N MET A 65 -5.41 -4.44 -1.31
CA MET A 65 -4.03 -3.95 -1.30
C MET A 65 -3.92 -2.48 -1.75
N THR A 66 -4.74 -2.06 -2.73
CA THR A 66 -4.76 -0.67 -3.19
C THR A 66 -5.24 0.26 -2.08
N ILE A 67 -6.30 -0.14 -1.37
CA ILE A 67 -6.88 0.62 -0.26
C ILE A 67 -5.87 0.74 0.89
N TYR A 68 -5.19 -0.35 1.25
CA TYR A 68 -4.20 -0.32 2.34
C TYR A 68 -2.99 0.53 2.00
N LEU A 69 -2.55 0.55 0.74
CA LEU A 69 -1.44 1.42 0.30
C LEU A 69 -1.82 2.90 0.37
N GLU A 70 -3.05 3.26 0.00
CA GLU A 70 -3.55 4.63 0.14
C GLU A 70 -3.66 5.04 1.62
N GLN A 71 -4.19 4.15 2.46
CA GLN A 71 -4.26 4.39 3.91
C GLN A 71 -2.86 4.57 4.50
N ALA A 72 -1.92 3.71 4.16
CA ALA A 72 -0.53 3.81 4.62
C ALA A 72 0.11 5.13 4.17
N ARG A 73 -0.10 5.55 2.92
CA ARG A 73 0.38 6.85 2.42
C ARG A 73 -0.19 8.01 3.22
N ASN A 74 -1.50 8.00 3.50
CA ASN A 74 -2.15 9.02 4.31
C ASN A 74 -1.61 9.05 5.74
N THR A 75 -1.37 7.90 6.35
CA THR A 75 -0.75 7.81 7.68
C THR A 75 0.68 8.37 7.67
N LEU A 76 1.49 8.08 6.65
CA LEU A 76 2.84 8.67 6.53
C LEU A 76 2.80 10.19 6.43
N LEU A 77 1.86 10.76 5.66
CA LEU A 77 1.67 12.21 5.55
C LEU A 77 1.30 12.82 6.90
N GLN A 78 0.34 12.22 7.63
CA GLN A 78 -0.03 12.68 8.97
C GLN A 78 1.13 12.63 9.96
N ILE A 79 1.95 11.58 9.90
CA ILE A 79 3.16 11.48 10.74
C ILE A 79 4.14 12.59 10.37
N SER A 80 4.37 12.86 9.07
CA SER A 80 5.26 13.93 8.60
C SER A 80 4.82 15.31 9.11
N ASP A 81 3.53 15.63 8.98
CA ASP A 81 2.97 16.91 9.43
C ASP A 81 3.12 17.10 10.95
N ASN A 82 2.88 16.03 11.73
CA ASN A 82 3.04 16.04 13.17
C ASN A 82 4.50 16.20 13.61
N TYR A 83 5.45 15.59 12.89
CA TYR A 83 6.88 15.76 13.16
C TYR A 83 7.35 17.18 12.82
N GLY A 84 6.96 17.71 11.66
CA GLY A 84 7.32 19.06 11.23
C GLY A 84 6.80 20.15 12.19
N THR A 85 5.55 20.04 12.62
CA THR A 85 4.95 20.99 13.59
C THR A 85 5.56 20.87 14.98
N THR A 86 5.90 19.67 15.44
CA THR A 86 6.52 19.45 16.76
C THR A 86 7.94 19.99 16.83
N GLU A 87 8.78 19.68 15.84
CA GLU A 87 10.16 20.19 15.75
C GLU A 87 10.19 21.72 15.64
N GLN A 88 9.34 22.31 14.78
CA GLN A 88 9.23 23.77 14.65
C GLN A 88 8.81 24.43 15.98
N ARG A 89 7.81 23.87 16.67
CA ARG A 89 7.34 24.40 17.96
C ARG A 89 8.41 24.29 19.04
N HIS A 90 9.16 23.18 19.09
CA HIS A 90 10.28 23.03 20.01
C HIS A 90 11.41 24.02 19.72
N ALA A 91 11.77 24.22 18.44
CA ALA A 91 12.79 25.19 18.04
C ALA A 91 12.38 26.64 18.39
N GLN A 92 11.10 26.98 18.25
CA GLN A 92 10.56 28.30 18.66
C GLN A 92 10.68 28.52 20.17
N ILE A 93 10.23 27.55 20.99
CA ILE A 93 10.35 27.63 22.47
C ILE A 93 11.82 27.75 22.89
N TRP A 94 12.70 26.99 22.25
CA TRP A 94 14.13 27.03 22.54
C TRP A 94 14.74 28.42 22.24
N ASN A 95 14.41 29.01 21.08
CA ASN A 95 14.88 30.35 20.71
C ASN A 95 14.33 31.44 21.64
N ASP A 96 13.08 31.32 22.08
CA ASP A 96 12.44 32.27 23.00
C ASP A 96 13.13 32.24 24.38
N VAL A 97 13.51 31.06 24.86
CA VAL A 97 14.24 30.88 26.14
C VAL A 97 15.69 31.36 26.09
N ARG A 98 16.33 31.41 24.92
CA ARG A 98 17.73 31.88 24.75
C ARG A 98 17.85 33.37 24.38
N GLY A 99 16.73 34.01 24.03
CA GLY A 99 16.64 35.41 23.62
C GLY A 99 16.21 36.38 24.74
N GLY A 100 16.02 35.90 25.97
CA GLY A 100 15.67 36.68 27.16
C GLY A 100 16.80 36.81 28.17
#